data_AF-A0A7X7H0X2-F1
#
_entry.id   AF-A0A7X7H0X2-F1
#
_cell.length_a   1.000
_cell.length_b   1.000
_cell.length_c   1.000
_cell.angle_alpha   90.00
_cell.angle_beta   90.00
_cell.angle_gamma   90.00
#
_symmetry.space_group_name_H-M   'P 1'
#
loop_
_entity.id
_entity.type
_entity.pdbx_description
1 polymer ?
#
loop_
_entity_poly.entity_id
_entity_poly.type
_entity_poly.pdbx_seq_one_letter_code
_entity_poly.pdbx_strand_id
1 'polypeptide(L)'
;MEMSVEKIAEETMEHWMIYFPRVWKKADRVEAKKLAMLLAKLTKKEMTNLQKIVPGMSDYEAWTETMQEYCITPYPPDIPKAEKEQENVK
;
A
#
# COMPACT_ATOMS: atom_id res chain seq x y z
N MET A 1 -16.02 3.26 -9.32
CA MET A 1 -14.77 3.93 -8.92
C MET A 1 -13.64 3.24 -9.65
N GLU A 2 -12.81 3.98 -10.38
CA GLU A 2 -11.62 3.39 -11.00
C GLU A 2 -10.54 3.20 -9.94
N MET A 3 -10.00 1.99 -9.84
CA MET A 3 -8.96 1.67 -8.88
C MET A 3 -7.61 1.71 -9.59
N SER A 4 -7.09 2.91 -9.81
CA SER A 4 -5.74 3.11 -10.39
C SER A 4 -4.65 2.65 -9.42
N VAL A 5 -3.43 2.45 -9.93
CA VAL A 5 -2.28 2.08 -9.10
C VAL A 5 -2.03 3.15 -8.03
N GLU A 6 -2.13 4.43 -8.39
CA GLU A 6 -1.96 5.56 -7.48
C GLU A 6 -3.03 5.54 -6.39
N LYS A 7 -4.29 5.31 -6.77
CA LYS A 7 -5.41 5.26 -5.81
C LYS A 7 -5.23 4.10 -4.83
N ILE A 8 -4.85 2.91 -5.31
CA ILE A 8 -4.57 1.76 -4.44
C ILE A 8 -3.39 2.06 -3.50
N ALA A 9 -2.35 2.74 -3.98
CA ALA A 9 -1.20 3.10 -3.14
C ALA A 9 -1.57 4.13 -2.06
N GLU A 10 -2.41 5.11 -2.38
CA GLU A 10 -2.94 6.08 -1.41
C GLU A 10 -3.77 5.40 -0.32
N GLU A 11 -4.72 4.55 -0.71
CA GLU A 11 -5.54 3.77 0.24
C GLU A 11 -4.66 2.86 1.13
N THR A 12 -3.60 2.29 0.56
CA THR A 12 -2.62 1.47 1.30
C THR A 12 -1.88 2.31 2.35
N MET A 13 -1.40 3.49 1.98
CA MET A 13 -0.69 4.39 2.90
C MET A 13 -1.63 4.94 3.98
N GLU A 14 -2.87 5.26 3.64
CA GLU A 14 -3.91 5.69 4.59
C GLU A 14 -4.23 4.57 5.59
N HIS A 15 -4.37 3.34 5.11
CA HIS A 15 -4.52 2.17 5.97
C HIS A 15 -3.34 2.05 6.95
N TRP A 16 -2.09 2.19 6.48
CA TRP A 16 -0.93 2.15 7.36
C TRP A 16 -0.90 3.27 8.39
N MET A 17 -1.31 4.47 8.01
CA MET A 17 -1.40 5.61 8.91
C MET A 17 -2.42 5.38 10.04
N ILE A 18 -3.58 4.80 9.70
CA ILE A 18 -4.68 4.58 10.65
C ILE A 18 -4.38 3.40 11.58
N TYR A 19 -3.97 2.25 11.03
CA TYR A 19 -3.86 0.99 11.78
C TYR A 19 -2.45 0.72 12.30
N PHE A 20 -1.41 1.33 11.72
CA PHE A 20 -0.01 1.13 12.12
C PHE A 20 0.72 2.45 12.43
N PRO A 21 0.15 3.37 13.25
CA PRO A 21 0.68 4.72 13.45
C PRO A 21 2.09 4.74 14.03
N ARG A 22 2.47 3.73 14.82
CA ARG A 22 3.83 3.60 15.40
C ARG A 22 4.89 3.27 14.35
N VAL A 23 4.53 2.44 13.37
CA VAL A 23 5.40 2.10 12.24
C VAL A 23 5.47 3.30 11.30
N TRP A 24 4.29 3.85 10.95
CA TRP A 24 4.16 5.02 10.10
C TRP A 24 4.94 6.23 10.61
N LYS A 25 5.00 6.47 11.93
CA LYS A 25 5.77 7.59 12.51
C LYS A 25 7.28 7.46 12.29
N LYS A 26 7.80 6.23 12.19
CA LYS A 26 9.24 5.95 12.04
C LYS A 26 9.66 5.72 10.60
N ALA A 27 8.70 5.39 9.74
CA ALA A 27 8.92 5.11 8.33
C ALA A 27 9.45 6.33 7.57
N ASP A 28 10.43 6.11 6.71
CA ASP A 28 10.77 7.07 5.67
C ASP A 28 9.59 7.20 4.69
N ARG A 29 9.17 8.44 4.42
CA ARG A 29 7.98 8.71 3.59
C ARG A 29 8.17 8.33 2.13
N VAL A 30 9.39 8.47 1.61
CA VAL A 30 9.73 8.14 0.23
C VAL A 30 9.73 6.63 0.05
N GLU A 31 10.37 5.90 0.96
CA GLU A 31 10.38 4.43 0.95
C GLU A 31 8.99 3.84 1.18
N ALA A 32 8.20 4.42 2.09
CA ALA A 32 6.81 4.02 2.29
C ALA A 32 5.99 4.16 1.01
N LYS A 33 6.13 5.28 0.30
CA LYS A 33 5.43 5.51 -0.97
C LYS A 33 5.90 4.55 -2.06
N LYS A 34 7.21 4.28 -2.17
CA LYS A 34 7.74 3.30 -3.13
C LYS A 34 7.17 1.91 -2.88
N LEU A 35 7.12 1.50 -1.61
CA LEU A 35 6.56 0.22 -1.20
C LEU A 35 5.06 0.14 -1.50
N ALA A 36 4.29 1.17 -1.14
CA ALA A 36 2.86 1.23 -1.46
C ALA A 36 2.59 1.14 -2.97
N MET A 37 3.39 1.83 -3.79
CA MET A 37 3.29 1.74 -5.26
C MET A 37 3.62 0.33 -5.79
N LEU A 38 4.58 -0.37 -5.18
CA LEU A 38 4.91 -1.76 -5.55
C LEU A 38 3.72 -2.70 -5.24
N LEU A 39 3.18 -2.61 -4.03
CA LEU A 39 2.03 -3.41 -3.58
C LEU A 39 0.78 -3.09 -4.40
N ALA A 40 0.57 -1.83 -4.76
CA ALA A 40 -0.51 -1.41 -5.63
C ALA A 40 -0.40 -2.00 -7.04
N LYS A 41 0.81 -2.10 -7.61
CA LYS A 41 1.03 -2.77 -8.91
C LYS A 41 0.73 -4.27 -8.85
N LEU A 42 1.13 -4.93 -7.76
CA LEU A 42 0.80 -6.35 -7.54
C LEU A 42 -0.71 -6.55 -7.40
N THR A 43 -1.36 -5.73 -6.58
CA THR A 43 -2.81 -5.74 -6.40
C THR A 43 -3.53 -5.51 -7.72
N LYS A 44 -3.17 -4.48 -8.50
CA LYS A 44 -3.82 -4.20 -9.79
C LYS A 44 -3.64 -5.34 -10.80
N LYS A 45 -2.49 -6.00 -10.79
CA LYS A 45 -2.25 -7.19 -11.61
C LYS A 45 -3.21 -8.32 -11.21
N GLU A 46 -3.38 -8.55 -9.91
CA GLU A 46 -4.26 -9.61 -9.42
C GLU A 46 -5.74 -9.29 -9.65
N MET A 47 -6.14 -8.04 -9.46
CA MET A 47 -7.48 -7.56 -9.87
C MET A 47 -7.76 -7.85 -11.35
N THR A 48 -6.78 -7.54 -12.22
CA THR A 48 -6.90 -7.81 -13.66
C THR A 48 -7.02 -9.30 -13.96
N ASN A 49 -6.35 -10.16 -13.19
CA ASN A 49 -6.47 -11.61 -13.34
C ASN A 49 -7.85 -12.09 -12.88
N LEU A 50 -8.33 -11.60 -11.73
CA LEU A 50 -9.62 -11.96 -11.18
C LEU A 50 -10.77 -11.55 -12.11
N GLN A 51 -10.72 -10.34 -12.68
CA GLN A 51 -11.72 -9.85 -13.63
C GLN A 51 -11.75 -10.65 -14.95
N LYS A 52 -10.64 -11.30 -15.34
CA LYS A 52 -10.65 -12.23 -16.50
C LYS A 52 -11.38 -13.53 -16.19
N ILE A 53 -11.34 -13.98 -14.93
CA ILE A 53 -11.98 -15.21 -14.47
C ILE A 53 -13.47 -14.97 -14.18
N VAL A 54 -13.82 -13.75 -13.72
CA VAL A 54 -15.18 -13.35 -13.37
C VAL A 54 -15.62 -12.16 -14.23
N PRO A 55 -16.12 -12.42 -15.46
CA PRO A 55 -16.59 -11.35 -16.35
C PRO A 55 -17.69 -10.52 -15.70
N GLY A 56 -17.55 -9.19 -15.75
CA GLY A 56 -18.52 -8.25 -15.17
C GLY A 56 -18.21 -7.81 -13.74
N MET A 57 -17.18 -8.37 -13.09
CA MET A 57 -16.70 -7.88 -11.80
C MET A 57 -16.16 -6.44 -11.92
N SER A 58 -16.63 -5.55 -11.06
CA SER A 58 -16.20 -4.15 -11.03
C SER A 58 -14.79 -4.00 -10.46
N ASP A 59 -14.15 -2.86 -10.76
CA ASP A 59 -12.84 -2.51 -10.22
C ASP A 59 -12.83 -2.46 -8.69
N TYR A 60 -13.92 -2.00 -8.07
CA TYR A 60 -14.04 -1.92 -6.62
C TYR A 60 -14.14 -3.32 -5.99
N GLU A 61 -14.98 -4.20 -6.54
CA GLU A 61 -15.11 -5.59 -6.07
C GLU A 61 -13.78 -6.34 -6.21
N ALA A 62 -13.11 -6.22 -7.36
CA ALA A 62 -11.82 -6.85 -7.59
C ALA A 62 -10.76 -6.34 -6.59
N TRP A 63 -10.78 -5.05 -6.27
CA TRP A 63 -9.88 -4.48 -5.27
C TRP A 63 -10.19 -4.99 -3.86
N THR A 64 -11.46 -5.04 -3.45
CA THR A 64 -11.82 -5.53 -2.11
C THR A 64 -11.40 -6.97 -1.85
N GLU A 65 -11.43 -7.81 -2.88
CA GLU A 65 -10.98 -9.21 -2.79
C GLU A 65 -9.45 -9.34 -2.73
N THR A 66 -8.70 -8.45 -3.40
CA THR A 66 -7.25 -8.60 -3.58
C THR A 66 -6.41 -7.72 -2.64
N MET A 67 -6.97 -6.63 -2.12
CA MET A 67 -6.24 -5.67 -1.27
C MET A 67 -5.70 -6.31 0.02
N GLN A 68 -6.34 -7.37 0.51
CA GLN A 68 -5.87 -8.05 1.71
C GLN A 68 -4.50 -8.69 1.53
N GLU A 69 -4.24 -9.30 0.37
CA GLU A 69 -3.03 -10.09 0.12
C GLU A 69 -1.75 -9.24 0.10
N TYR A 70 -1.83 -8.03 -0.46
CA TYR A 70 -0.66 -7.20 -0.70
C TYR A 70 -0.67 -5.90 0.10
N CYS A 71 -1.83 -5.30 0.36
CA CYS A 71 -1.90 -3.94 0.92
C CYS A 71 -2.18 -3.90 2.43
N ILE A 72 -2.87 -4.90 2.99
CA ILE A 72 -3.49 -4.79 4.33
C ILE A 72 -2.96 -5.81 5.34
N THR A 73 -2.64 -7.05 4.95
CA THR A 73 -2.28 -8.09 5.94
C THR A 73 -0.77 -8.30 6.10
N PRO A 74 -0.30 -8.60 7.33
CA PRO A 74 -0.78 -8.17 8.65
C PRO A 74 0.01 -6.98 9.23
N TYR A 75 1.08 -6.53 8.56
CA TYR A 75 1.89 -5.36 8.92
C TYR A 75 2.38 -4.72 7.62
N PRO A 76 2.53 -3.38 7.55
CA PRO A 76 3.39 -2.80 6.53
C PRO A 76 4.75 -3.52 6.60
N PRO A 77 5.29 -4.03 5.47
CA PRO A 77 6.62 -4.62 5.44
C PRO A 77 7.61 -3.66 6.09
N ASP A 78 8.71 -4.14 6.70
CA ASP A 78 9.68 -3.31 7.40
C ASP A 78 10.11 -2.10 6.54
N ILE A 79 9.43 -0.97 6.74
CA ILE A 79 9.69 0.24 5.99
C ILE A 79 10.99 0.80 6.55
N PRO A 80 12.00 1.06 5.71
CA PRO A 80 13.22 1.72 6.15
C PRO A 80 12.88 2.91 7.04
N LYS A 81 13.52 2.96 8.21
CA LYS A 81 13.33 4.09 9.11
C LYS A 81 13.94 5.32 8.46
N ALA A 82 13.30 6.47 8.62
CA ALA A 82 13.96 7.73 8.28
C ALA A 82 15.32 7.78 9.01
N GLU A 83 16.39 8.10 8.29
CA GLU A 83 17.68 8.35 8.93
C GLU A 83 17.45 9.41 10.01
N LYS A 84 17.93 9.14 11.23
CA LYS A 84 17.95 10.19 12.24
C LYS A 84 18.83 11.29 11.67
N GLU A 85 18.28 12.48 11.46
CA GLU A 85 19.09 13.69 11.37
C GLU A 85 20.05 13.62 12.57
N GLN A 86 21.34 13.51 12.29
CA GLN A 86 22.37 13.56 13.32
C GLN A 86 22.16 14.90 14.03
N GLU A 87 21.66 14.86 15.27
CA GLU A 87 21.62 16.03 16.13
C GLU A 87 23.04 16.61 16.13
N ASN A 88 23.15 17.82 15.58
CA ASN A 88 24.32 18.67 15.67
C ASN A 88 24.78 18.68 17.13
N VAL A 89 25.82 17.90 17.43
CA VAL A 89 26.59 18.07 18.66
C VAL A 89 27.38 19.36 18.45
N LYS A 90 26.80 20.47 18.94
CA LYS A 90 27.55 21.70 19.19
C LYS A 90 28.42 21.54 20.42
#